data_AF-A0AAY5L6A0-F1
#
_entry.id   AF-A0AAY5L6A0-F1
#
_cell.length_a   1.000
_cell.length_b   1.000
_cell.length_c   1.000
_cell.angle_alpha   90.00
_cell.angle_beta   90.00
_cell.angle_gamma   90.00
#
_symmetry.space_group_name_H-M   'P 1'
#
loop_
_entity.id
_entity.type
_entity.pdbx_description
1 polymer ?
#
loop_
_entity_poly.entity_id
_entity_poly.type
_entity_poly.pdbx_seq_one_letter_code
_entity_poly.pdbx_strand_id
1 'polypeptide(L)'
;MQQDRARVDMSFWAILPVSLPALTITGIWVVYAMALYNQHVCPVDNWLYNQSCEEELHLQSGPTLCCTLENVPLISKCGTLPPESCFFSLICSTGSFIVMVIVLLRYAHVIEKHQNCVLNTAALSTGWICAAGLIMVGNFQVDNAKILHYVGAGVAFPTSMLFVCLQSALTYRLAKTQGEYNVAHLRLAMTLLAFIALVLSGVFFVQESFVLQHASAIFEWVFCVIIMLFYGTFSFEFAGVTGDTVMVLARGGALGPNGRGHKVESLGGPISHPPESMSML
;
A
#
# COMPACT_ATOMS: atom_id res chain seq x y z
N MET A 1 -8.86 20.38 41.26
CA MET A 1 -9.47 20.11 39.94
C MET A 1 -8.76 20.98 38.92
N GLN A 2 -7.69 20.46 38.33
CA GLN A 2 -7.03 21.10 37.21
C GLN A 2 -7.06 20.07 36.10
N GLN A 3 -8.01 20.28 35.19
CA GLN A 3 -8.31 19.40 34.09
C GLN A 3 -7.21 19.63 33.06
N ASP A 4 -6.25 18.71 33.00
CA ASP A 4 -5.28 18.62 31.91
C ASP A 4 -6.04 18.44 30.60
N ARG A 5 -6.27 19.56 29.92
CA ARG A 5 -6.66 19.58 28.52
C ARG A 5 -5.41 19.16 27.75
N ALA A 6 -5.20 17.85 27.63
CA ALA A 6 -4.21 17.28 26.73
C ALA A 6 -4.48 17.85 25.33
N ARG A 7 -3.66 18.82 24.93
CA ARG A 7 -3.56 19.24 23.54
C ARG A 7 -3.05 18.01 22.80
N VAL A 8 -3.94 17.35 22.05
CA VAL A 8 -3.54 16.31 21.11
C VAL A 8 -2.76 17.03 20.02
N ASP A 9 -1.46 17.23 20.23
CA ASP A 9 -0.54 17.61 19.15
C ASP A 9 -0.48 16.41 18.21
N MET A 10 -1.40 16.39 17.23
CA MET A 10 -1.38 15.39 16.18
C MET A 10 -0.06 15.55 15.43
N SER A 11 0.82 14.58 15.57
CA SER A 11 2.06 14.52 14.80
C SER A 11 1.73 14.69 13.32
N PHE A 12 2.44 15.57 12.62
CA PHE A 12 2.26 15.84 11.19
C PHE A 12 2.27 14.54 10.35
N TRP A 13 2.97 13.52 10.84
CA TRP A 13 3.03 12.19 10.23
C TRP A 13 1.67 11.47 10.15
N ALA A 14 0.69 11.80 11.00
CA ALA A 14 -0.65 11.23 10.95
C ALA A 14 -1.43 11.64 9.68
N ILE A 15 -1.07 12.77 9.06
CA ILE A 15 -1.71 13.27 7.83
C ILE A 15 -1.34 12.38 6.64
N LEU A 16 -0.11 11.84 6.62
CA LEU A 16 0.40 11.09 5.47
C LEU A 16 -0.46 9.85 5.16
N PRO A 17 -0.78 8.95 6.11
CA PRO A 17 -1.69 7.85 5.86
C PRO A 17 -3.09 8.25 5.39
N VAL A 18 -3.61 9.38 5.87
CA VAL A 18 -4.95 9.90 5.47
C VAL A 18 -4.91 10.51 4.08
N SER A 19 -3.80 11.16 3.71
CA SER A 19 -3.64 11.79 2.40
C SER A 19 -3.70 10.77 1.26
N LEU A 20 -3.20 9.54 1.47
CA LEU A 20 -3.23 8.49 0.46
C LEU A 20 -4.66 8.18 -0.02
N PRO A 21 -5.60 7.66 0.80
CA PRO A 21 -6.97 7.38 0.37
C PRO A 21 -7.69 8.64 -0.11
N ALA A 22 -7.46 9.80 0.52
CA ALA A 22 -8.11 11.03 0.11
C ALA A 22 -7.74 11.42 -1.34
N LEU A 23 -6.45 11.34 -1.68
CA LEU A 23 -5.97 11.69 -3.02
C LEU A 23 -6.27 10.58 -4.05
N THR A 24 -6.02 9.31 -3.71
CA THR A 24 -6.16 8.22 -4.67
C THR A 24 -7.61 7.90 -4.97
N ILE A 25 -8.48 7.79 -3.95
CA ILE A 25 -9.91 7.50 -4.14
C ILE A 25 -10.56 8.64 -4.93
N THR A 26 -10.34 9.89 -4.51
CA THR A 26 -10.87 11.04 -5.26
C THR A 26 -10.33 11.07 -6.68
N GLY A 27 -9.04 10.82 -6.86
CA GLY A 27 -8.38 10.79 -8.17
C GLY A 27 -8.98 9.74 -9.11
N ILE A 28 -9.16 8.49 -8.66
CA ILE A 28 -9.73 7.44 -9.51
C ILE A 28 -11.20 7.72 -9.87
N TRP A 29 -11.97 8.34 -8.98
CA TRP A 29 -13.34 8.79 -9.29
C TRP A 29 -13.36 9.92 -10.33
N VAL A 30 -12.40 10.84 -10.27
CA VAL A 30 -12.23 11.88 -11.30
C VAL A 30 -11.85 11.27 -12.65
N VAL A 31 -10.92 10.30 -12.66
CA VAL A 31 -10.55 9.53 -13.86
C VAL A 31 -11.77 8.81 -14.44
N TYR A 32 -12.57 8.14 -13.60
CA TYR A 32 -13.83 7.51 -14.01
C TYR A 32 -14.81 8.53 -14.60
N ALA A 33 -15.03 9.66 -13.94
CA ALA A 33 -15.96 10.69 -14.41
C ALA A 33 -15.53 11.27 -15.78
N MET A 34 -14.23 11.48 -16.00
CA MET A 34 -13.71 11.90 -17.30
C MET A 34 -13.92 10.81 -18.36
N ALA A 35 -13.57 9.56 -18.06
CA ALA A 35 -13.74 8.45 -18.98
C ALA A 35 -15.21 8.21 -19.35
N LEU A 36 -16.12 8.39 -18.39
CA LEU A 36 -17.57 8.31 -18.60
C LEU A 36 -18.05 9.47 -19.48
N TYR A 37 -17.63 10.70 -19.19
CA TYR A 37 -17.99 11.89 -19.98
C TYR A 37 -17.52 11.78 -21.43
N ASN A 38 -16.32 11.24 -21.64
CA ASN A 38 -15.74 10.99 -22.97
C ASN A 38 -16.23 9.67 -23.61
N GLN A 39 -17.14 8.93 -22.95
CA GLN A 39 -17.71 7.67 -23.43
C GLN A 39 -16.68 6.55 -23.68
N HIS A 40 -15.53 6.62 -23.02
CA HIS A 40 -14.49 5.59 -23.09
C HIS A 40 -14.87 4.34 -22.27
N VAL A 41 -15.69 4.52 -21.23
CA VAL A 41 -16.23 3.45 -20.37
C VAL A 41 -17.71 3.64 -20.11
N CYS A 42 -18.38 2.57 -19.67
CA CYS A 42 -19.81 2.59 -19.43
C CYS A 42 -20.16 3.01 -18.01
N PRO A 43 -21.39 3.53 -17.80
CA PRO A 43 -21.91 3.76 -16.45
C PRO A 43 -21.82 2.49 -15.58
N VAL A 44 -21.48 2.64 -14.30
CA VAL A 44 -21.39 1.47 -13.37
C VAL A 44 -22.74 0.79 -13.18
N ASP A 45 -23.85 1.49 -13.37
CA ASP A 45 -25.21 0.96 -13.32
C ASP A 45 -25.67 0.30 -14.64
N ASN A 46 -24.87 0.35 -15.71
CA ASN A 46 -25.17 -0.38 -16.93
C ASN A 46 -24.77 -1.86 -16.77
N TRP A 47 -25.76 -2.75 -16.71
CA TRP A 47 -25.56 -4.21 -16.65
C TRP A 47 -25.99 -4.95 -17.92
N LEU A 48 -26.54 -4.22 -18.91
CA LEU A 48 -27.19 -4.79 -20.10
C LEU A 48 -26.24 -4.88 -21.31
N TYR A 49 -24.92 -4.89 -21.10
CA TYR A 49 -23.91 -4.94 -22.17
C TYR A 49 -24.33 -5.87 -23.31
N ASN A 50 -24.14 -5.43 -24.55
CA ASN A 50 -24.58 -6.06 -25.81
C ASN A 50 -26.08 -5.90 -26.18
N GLN A 51 -27.00 -5.65 -25.23
CA GLN A 51 -28.40 -5.26 -25.54
C GLN A 51 -28.56 -3.74 -25.70
N SER A 52 -27.72 -2.96 -25.02
CA SER A 52 -27.63 -1.50 -25.12
C SER A 52 -27.00 -0.99 -26.43
N CYS A 53 -26.61 -1.87 -27.36
CA CYS A 53 -26.25 -1.46 -28.73
C CYS A 53 -27.48 -1.31 -29.64
N GLU A 54 -28.66 -1.78 -29.22
CA GLU A 54 -29.92 -1.71 -30.00
C GLU A 54 -30.84 -0.55 -29.54
N GLU A 55 -30.67 -0.01 -28.32
CA GLU A 55 -31.42 1.14 -27.80
C GLU A 55 -30.49 2.26 -27.31
N GLU A 56 -30.71 3.49 -27.77
CA GLU A 56 -29.97 4.68 -27.34
C GLU A 56 -30.20 4.95 -25.84
N LEU A 57 -29.16 4.85 -25.00
CA LEU A 57 -29.22 5.37 -23.63
C LEU A 57 -29.19 6.91 -23.66
N HIS A 58 -30.02 7.57 -22.84
CA HIS A 58 -30.08 9.04 -22.74
C HIS A 58 -28.73 9.75 -22.48
N LEU A 59 -27.72 9.01 -21.98
CA LEU A 59 -26.36 9.51 -21.71
C LEU A 59 -25.37 9.26 -22.86
N GLN A 60 -25.77 8.55 -23.91
CA GLN A 60 -24.92 8.18 -25.05
C GLN A 60 -25.11 9.16 -26.21
N SER A 61 -24.33 10.24 -26.22
CA SER A 61 -24.19 11.15 -27.36
C SER A 61 -22.83 10.99 -28.06
N GLY A 62 -22.77 10.24 -29.16
CA GLY A 62 -21.54 9.99 -29.94
C GLY A 62 -21.69 8.86 -30.98
N PRO A 63 -20.73 8.68 -31.92
CA PRO A 63 -20.81 7.64 -32.96
C PRO A 63 -20.49 6.21 -32.47
N THR A 64 -19.92 6.07 -31.27
CA THR A 64 -19.59 4.78 -30.64
C THR A 64 -20.43 4.57 -29.38
N LEU A 65 -21.31 3.57 -29.40
CA LEU A 65 -22.16 3.20 -28.27
C LEU A 65 -21.34 2.48 -27.20
N CYS A 66 -21.47 2.90 -25.94
CA CYS A 66 -20.86 2.22 -24.81
C CYS A 66 -21.66 0.96 -24.45
N CYS A 67 -21.41 -0.12 -25.17
CA CYS A 67 -22.21 -1.32 -25.07
C CYS A 67 -21.40 -2.62 -25.19
N THR A 68 -20.09 -2.54 -25.37
CA THR A 68 -19.22 -3.73 -25.50
C THR A 68 -18.52 -4.08 -24.18
N LEU A 69 -18.06 -5.33 -24.08
CA LEU A 69 -17.20 -5.81 -22.99
C LEU A 69 -15.93 -4.97 -22.81
N GLU A 70 -15.44 -4.35 -23.90
CA GLU A 70 -14.22 -3.54 -23.86
C GLU A 70 -14.41 -2.23 -23.10
N ASN A 71 -15.66 -1.83 -22.81
CA ASN A 71 -16.00 -0.60 -22.12
C ASN A 71 -16.43 -0.81 -20.66
N VAL A 72 -16.32 -2.04 -20.13
CA VAL A 72 -16.58 -2.30 -18.70
C VAL A 72 -15.70 -1.37 -17.84
N PRO A 73 -16.25 -0.67 -16.84
CA PRO A 73 -15.55 0.38 -16.09
C PRO A 73 -14.59 -0.17 -15.03
N LEU A 74 -13.65 -1.02 -15.44
CA LEU A 74 -12.45 -1.36 -14.67
C LEU A 74 -11.64 -0.09 -14.39
N ILE A 75 -10.99 0.01 -13.22
CA ILE A 75 -10.21 1.21 -12.87
C ILE A 75 -9.15 1.49 -13.94
N SER A 76 -8.43 0.44 -14.35
CA SER A 76 -7.41 0.52 -15.39
C SER A 76 -7.96 0.93 -16.77
N LYS A 77 -9.18 0.51 -17.12
CA LYS A 77 -9.83 0.88 -18.38
C LYS A 77 -10.25 2.35 -18.40
N CYS A 78 -10.66 2.90 -17.26
CA CYS A 78 -10.94 4.33 -17.13
C CYS A 78 -9.69 5.19 -17.40
N GLY A 79 -8.50 4.67 -17.10
CA GLY A 79 -7.21 5.35 -17.26
C GLY A 79 -6.47 5.05 -18.56
N THR A 80 -7.14 4.53 -19.61
CA THR A 80 -6.43 4.09 -20.82
C THR A 80 -6.12 5.22 -21.81
N LEU A 81 -7.08 6.10 -22.08
CA LEU A 81 -6.96 7.11 -23.13
C LEU A 81 -6.59 8.48 -22.54
N PRO A 82 -5.92 9.38 -23.29
CA PRO A 82 -5.70 10.76 -22.84
C PRO A 82 -7.00 11.60 -22.91
N PRO A 83 -7.23 12.52 -21.95
CA PRO A 83 -6.33 12.93 -20.87
C PRO A 83 -6.35 12.03 -19.62
N GLU A 84 -7.27 11.07 -19.53
CA GLU A 84 -7.51 10.24 -18.34
C GLU A 84 -6.27 9.44 -17.92
N SER A 85 -5.52 8.93 -18.90
CA SER A 85 -4.29 8.17 -18.70
C SER A 85 -3.18 8.99 -18.05
N CYS A 86 -3.09 10.28 -18.34
CA CYS A 86 -2.12 11.16 -17.69
C CYS A 86 -2.45 11.34 -16.20
N PHE A 87 -3.74 11.52 -15.88
CA PHE A 87 -4.20 11.59 -14.49
C PHE A 87 -4.03 10.26 -13.77
N PHE A 88 -4.37 9.15 -14.41
CA PHE A 88 -4.21 7.80 -13.85
C PHE A 88 -2.74 7.51 -13.53
N SER A 89 -1.82 7.76 -14.47
CA SER A 89 -0.38 7.66 -14.23
C SER A 89 0.08 8.51 -13.04
N LEU A 90 -0.35 9.77 -12.97
CA LEU A 90 0.00 10.68 -11.88
C LEU A 90 -0.48 10.14 -10.53
N ILE A 91 -1.76 9.72 -10.44
CA ILE A 91 -2.36 9.19 -9.22
C ILE A 91 -1.64 7.92 -8.77
N CYS A 92 -1.39 6.97 -9.67
CA CYS A 92 -0.68 5.73 -9.36
C CYS A 92 0.76 5.98 -8.93
N SER A 93 1.51 6.83 -9.64
CA SER A 93 2.90 7.13 -9.31
C SER A 93 3.05 7.90 -8.00
N THR A 94 2.21 8.92 -7.77
CA THR A 94 2.17 9.64 -6.48
C THR A 94 1.71 8.72 -5.35
N GLY A 95 0.69 7.90 -5.57
CA GLY A 95 0.20 6.91 -4.61
C GLY A 95 1.29 5.90 -4.23
N SER A 96 2.02 5.36 -5.21
CA SER A 96 3.17 4.47 -4.97
C SER A 96 4.23 5.11 -4.10
N PHE A 97 4.59 6.37 -4.37
CA PHE A 97 5.57 7.09 -3.56
C PHE A 97 5.08 7.26 -2.11
N ILE A 98 3.84 7.69 -1.92
CA ILE A 98 3.24 7.83 -0.59
C ILE A 98 3.20 6.47 0.15
N VAL A 99 2.82 5.40 -0.55
CA VAL A 99 2.87 4.02 -0.01
C VAL A 99 4.27 3.66 0.45
N MET A 100 5.30 3.89 -0.37
CA MET A 100 6.69 3.60 0.00
C MET A 100 7.11 4.32 1.29
N VAL A 101 6.74 5.59 1.44
CA VAL A 101 7.03 6.39 2.64
C VAL A 101 6.25 5.87 3.85
N ILE A 102 4.95 5.60 3.72
CA ILE A 102 4.14 5.03 4.81
C ILE A 102 4.72 3.68 5.26
N VAL A 103 5.03 2.79 4.33
CA VAL A 103 5.58 1.46 4.64
C VAL A 103 6.94 1.59 5.35
N LEU A 104 7.80 2.50 4.90
CA LEU A 104 9.10 2.75 5.52
C LEU A 104 8.96 3.32 6.95
N LEU A 105 8.09 4.30 7.14
CA LEU A 105 7.80 4.86 8.46
C LEU A 105 7.20 3.81 9.39
N ARG A 106 6.29 2.97 8.88
CA ARG A 106 5.70 1.88 9.65
C ARG A 106 6.78 0.89 10.07
N TYR A 107 7.68 0.52 9.16
CA TYR A 107 8.80 -0.36 9.45
C TYR A 107 9.69 0.20 10.58
N ALA A 108 10.07 1.48 10.50
CA ALA A 108 10.87 2.14 11.53
C ALA A 108 10.14 2.26 12.87
N HIS A 109 8.85 2.59 12.84
CA HIS A 109 8.02 2.71 14.04
C HIS A 109 7.95 1.39 14.82
N VAL A 110 7.83 0.26 14.11
CA VAL A 110 7.83 -1.07 14.73
C VAL A 110 9.18 -1.38 15.37
N ILE A 111 10.29 -0.97 14.75
CA ILE A 111 11.65 -1.15 15.31
C ILE A 111 11.83 -0.33 16.58
N GLU A 112 11.44 0.94 16.55
CA GLU A 112 11.60 1.87 17.67
C GLU A 112 10.83 1.41 18.92
N LYS A 113 9.55 1.05 18.76
CA LYS A 113 8.70 0.67 19.90
C LYS A 113 8.95 -0.73 20.42
N HIS A 114 9.54 -1.60 19.61
CA HIS A 114 9.72 -3.00 19.92
C HIS A 114 11.13 -3.47 19.51
N GLN A 115 11.21 -4.41 18.58
CA GLN A 115 12.42 -4.94 17.97
C GLN A 115 12.07 -5.35 16.54
N ASN A 116 13.04 -5.33 15.63
CA ASN A 116 12.77 -5.82 14.29
C ASN A 116 12.47 -7.32 14.32
N CYS A 117 11.52 -7.75 13.49
CA CYS A 117 11.21 -9.16 13.29
C CYS A 117 11.03 -9.48 11.81
N VAL A 118 11.09 -10.76 11.46
CA VAL A 118 10.93 -11.24 10.08
C VAL A 118 9.63 -10.73 9.46
N LEU A 119 8.56 -10.66 10.25
CA LEU A 119 7.26 -10.19 9.80
C LEU A 119 7.28 -8.71 9.39
N ASN A 120 8.02 -7.87 10.13
CA ASN A 120 8.18 -6.45 9.81
C ASN A 120 9.00 -6.24 8.53
N THR A 121 10.11 -6.97 8.36
CA THR A 121 10.91 -6.93 7.12
C THR A 121 10.10 -7.46 5.92
N ALA A 122 9.34 -8.54 6.08
CA ALA A 122 8.48 -9.07 5.02
C ALA A 122 7.40 -8.06 4.62
N ALA A 123 6.81 -7.34 5.60
CA ALA A 123 5.84 -6.29 5.32
C ALA A 123 6.47 -5.10 4.57
N LEU A 124 7.70 -4.70 4.92
CA LEU A 124 8.42 -3.67 4.17
C LEU A 124 8.63 -4.09 2.70
N SER A 125 9.18 -5.28 2.49
CA SER A 125 9.46 -5.79 1.14
C SER A 125 8.20 -5.89 0.28
N THR A 126 7.12 -6.46 0.84
CA THR A 126 5.85 -6.62 0.12
C THR A 126 5.18 -5.29 -0.19
N GLY A 127 5.25 -4.30 0.71
CA GLY A 127 4.75 -2.96 0.45
C GLY A 127 5.51 -2.23 -0.67
N TRP A 128 6.83 -2.39 -0.76
CA TRP A 128 7.62 -1.80 -1.85
C TRP A 128 7.44 -2.51 -3.19
N ILE A 129 7.33 -3.85 -3.18
CA ILE A 129 6.99 -4.61 -4.39
C ILE A 129 5.59 -4.20 -4.90
N CYS A 130 4.63 -4.01 -3.99
CA CYS A 130 3.31 -3.48 -4.34
C CYS A 130 3.40 -2.10 -5.01
N ALA A 131 4.20 -1.18 -4.46
CA ALA A 131 4.38 0.15 -5.03
C ALA A 131 5.02 0.09 -6.44
N ALA A 132 5.98 -0.81 -6.66
CA ALA A 132 6.57 -1.03 -7.98
C ALA A 132 5.54 -1.57 -8.99
N GLY A 133 4.71 -2.53 -8.58
CA GLY A 133 3.60 -3.03 -9.40
C GLY A 133 2.60 -1.93 -9.76
N LEU A 134 2.25 -1.07 -8.79
CA LEU A 134 1.32 0.05 -9.02
C LEU A 134 1.90 1.12 -9.96
N ILE A 135 3.23 1.37 -9.94
CA ILE A 135 3.89 2.24 -10.93
C ILE A 135 3.73 1.65 -12.33
N MET A 136 3.93 0.33 -12.49
CA MET A 136 3.74 -0.33 -13.79
C MET A 136 2.29 -0.21 -14.27
N VAL A 137 1.31 -0.52 -13.42
CA VAL A 137 -0.13 -0.42 -13.76
C VAL A 137 -0.48 0.99 -14.23
N GLY A 138 0.00 2.02 -13.52
CA GLY A 138 -0.28 3.41 -13.84
C GLY A 138 0.32 3.86 -15.18
N ASN A 139 1.57 3.46 -15.46
CA ASN A 139 2.34 3.99 -16.60
C ASN A 139 2.23 3.16 -17.88
N PHE A 140 1.81 1.90 -17.78
CA PHE A 140 1.58 1.02 -18.92
C PHE A 140 0.08 0.76 -19.03
N GLN A 141 -0.60 1.47 -19.94
CA GLN A 141 -2.04 1.37 -20.11
C GLN A 141 -2.43 -0.02 -20.66
N VAL A 142 -3.59 -0.51 -20.24
CA VAL A 142 -4.04 -1.88 -20.55
C VAL A 142 -4.23 -2.14 -22.04
N ASP A 143 -4.61 -1.13 -22.83
CA ASP A 143 -4.80 -1.29 -24.28
C ASP A 143 -3.52 -1.02 -25.09
N ASN A 144 -2.56 -0.25 -24.56
CA ASN A 144 -1.34 0.12 -25.27
C ASN A 144 -0.15 -0.79 -24.94
N ALA A 145 -0.06 -1.26 -23.70
CA ALA A 145 1.06 -2.04 -23.16
C ALA A 145 0.56 -3.19 -22.27
N LYS A 146 -0.41 -3.95 -22.80
CA LYS A 146 -1.18 -5.00 -22.11
C LYS A 146 -0.34 -5.97 -21.25
N ILE A 147 0.77 -6.48 -21.79
CA ILE A 147 1.63 -7.44 -21.08
C ILE A 147 2.22 -6.79 -19.81
N LEU A 148 2.81 -5.60 -19.96
CA LEU A 148 3.42 -4.89 -18.83
C LEU A 148 2.36 -4.46 -17.81
N HIS A 149 1.19 -4.04 -18.27
CA HIS A 149 0.06 -3.71 -17.41
C HIS A 149 -0.34 -4.90 -16.52
N TYR A 150 -0.60 -6.07 -17.12
CA TYR A 150 -1.03 -7.25 -16.37
C TYR A 150 0.08 -7.84 -15.50
N VAL A 151 1.35 -7.74 -15.90
CA VAL A 151 2.47 -8.06 -15.00
C VAL A 151 2.44 -7.12 -13.79
N GLY A 152 2.27 -5.81 -14.02
CA GLY A 152 2.12 -4.82 -12.95
C GLY A 152 0.96 -5.15 -12.00
N ALA A 153 -0.23 -5.46 -12.55
CA ALA A 153 -1.41 -5.81 -11.76
C ALA A 153 -1.23 -7.11 -10.97
N GLY A 154 -0.66 -8.13 -11.62
CA GLY A 154 -0.31 -9.41 -11.01
C GLY A 154 0.76 -9.32 -9.92
N VAL A 155 1.58 -8.26 -9.92
CA VAL A 155 2.48 -7.93 -8.81
C VAL A 155 1.75 -7.12 -7.75
N ALA A 156 1.09 -6.02 -8.12
CA ALA A 156 0.49 -5.06 -7.19
C ALA A 156 -0.60 -5.69 -6.31
N PHE A 157 -1.58 -6.38 -6.89
CA PHE A 157 -2.74 -6.83 -6.14
C PHE A 157 -2.39 -7.94 -5.14
N PRO A 158 -1.70 -9.04 -5.52
CA PRO A 158 -1.33 -10.08 -4.55
C PRO A 158 -0.37 -9.59 -3.46
N THR A 159 0.60 -8.73 -3.80
CA THR A 159 1.57 -8.23 -2.82
C THR A 159 0.95 -7.20 -1.87
N SER A 160 -0.02 -6.40 -2.33
CA SER A 160 -0.84 -5.57 -1.44
C SER A 160 -1.65 -6.42 -0.46
N MET A 161 -2.18 -7.56 -0.91
CA MET A 161 -2.93 -8.47 -0.06
C MET A 161 -2.05 -9.14 0.98
N LEU A 162 -0.86 -9.60 0.56
CA LEU A 162 0.13 -10.10 1.49
C LEU A 162 0.54 -9.02 2.50
N PHE A 163 0.79 -7.79 2.05
CA PHE A 163 1.14 -6.67 2.93
C PHE A 163 0.09 -6.45 4.03
N VAL A 164 -1.20 -6.33 3.67
CA VAL A 164 -2.25 -6.08 4.68
C VAL A 164 -2.44 -7.28 5.62
N CYS A 165 -2.26 -8.52 5.16
CA CYS A 165 -2.24 -9.71 6.02
C CYS A 165 -1.11 -9.62 7.07
N LEU A 166 0.12 -9.31 6.63
CA LEU A 166 1.27 -9.18 7.52
C LEU A 166 1.08 -8.02 8.50
N GLN A 167 0.52 -6.89 8.06
CA GLN A 167 0.25 -5.73 8.91
C GLN A 167 -0.88 -6.00 9.91
N SER A 168 -1.94 -6.71 9.53
CA SER A 168 -2.98 -7.14 10.47
C SER A 168 -2.40 -8.04 11.56
N ALA A 169 -1.57 -9.02 11.19
CA ALA A 169 -0.88 -9.88 12.14
C ALA A 169 0.10 -9.10 13.05
N LEU A 170 0.87 -8.16 12.49
CA LEU A 170 1.73 -7.27 13.28
C LEU A 170 0.90 -6.44 14.26
N THR A 171 -0.21 -5.86 13.82
CA THR A 171 -1.03 -4.99 14.67
C THR A 171 -1.52 -5.75 15.91
N TYR A 172 -1.98 -7.00 15.76
CA TYR A 172 -2.32 -7.84 16.92
C TYR A 172 -1.13 -8.14 17.82
N ARG A 173 0.04 -8.44 17.24
CA ARG A 173 1.25 -8.73 18.03
C ARG A 173 1.75 -7.53 18.83
N LEU A 174 1.50 -6.32 18.33
CA LEU A 174 1.96 -5.08 18.96
C LEU A 174 0.93 -4.46 19.91
N ALA A 175 -0.35 -4.82 19.79
CA ALA A 175 -1.42 -4.28 20.62
C ALA A 175 -1.23 -4.60 22.10
N LYS A 176 -1.34 -3.58 22.96
CA LYS A 176 -1.28 -3.68 24.42
C LYS A 176 -2.54 -3.11 25.08
N THR A 177 -3.24 -2.22 24.40
CA THR A 177 -4.44 -1.54 24.88
C THR A 177 -5.69 -1.99 24.12
N GLN A 178 -6.87 -1.83 24.73
CA GLN A 178 -8.14 -2.14 24.07
C GLN A 178 -8.34 -1.33 22.78
N GLY A 179 -7.88 -0.08 22.74
CA GLY A 179 -7.93 0.74 21.52
C GLY A 179 -7.09 0.15 20.37
N GLU A 180 -5.88 -0.33 20.67
CA GLU A 180 -5.03 -0.99 19.67
C GLU A 180 -5.61 -2.33 19.20
N TYR A 181 -6.24 -3.09 20.11
CA TYR A 181 -6.97 -4.31 19.71
C TYR A 181 -8.16 -3.99 18.81
N ASN A 182 -8.91 -2.91 19.06
CA ASN A 182 -10.01 -2.47 18.18
C ASN A 182 -9.49 -2.14 16.77
N VAL A 183 -8.34 -1.47 16.65
CA VAL A 183 -7.69 -1.22 15.35
C VAL A 183 -7.25 -2.53 14.70
N ALA A 184 -6.74 -3.50 15.47
CA ALA A 184 -6.38 -4.81 14.95
C ALA A 184 -7.59 -5.59 14.40
N HIS A 185 -8.73 -5.56 15.10
CA HIS A 185 -9.99 -6.15 14.62
C HIS A 185 -10.51 -5.47 13.35
N LEU A 186 -10.47 -4.13 13.30
CA LEU A 186 -10.83 -3.37 12.11
C LEU A 186 -9.97 -3.77 10.91
N ARG A 187 -8.65 -3.81 11.09
CA ARG A 187 -7.70 -4.21 10.04
C ARG A 187 -7.94 -5.64 9.56
N LEU A 188 -8.18 -6.58 10.48
CA LEU A 188 -8.51 -7.96 10.11
C LEU A 188 -9.79 -8.04 9.29
N ALA A 189 -10.86 -7.33 9.71
CA ALA A 189 -12.11 -7.29 8.95
C ALA A 189 -11.89 -6.73 7.53
N MET A 190 -11.15 -5.63 7.41
CA MET A 190 -10.79 -5.04 6.12
C MET A 190 -9.94 -6.00 5.26
N THR A 191 -8.95 -6.67 5.84
CA THR A 191 -8.13 -7.68 5.15
C THR A 191 -9.00 -8.82 4.62
N LEU A 192 -9.93 -9.35 5.41
CA LEU A 192 -10.83 -10.43 4.99
C LEU A 192 -11.76 -9.98 3.85
N LEU A 193 -12.35 -8.78 3.96
CA LEU A 193 -13.19 -8.22 2.90
C LEU A 193 -12.40 -7.98 1.61
N ALA A 194 -11.17 -7.45 1.71
CA ALA A 194 -10.30 -7.25 0.56
C ALA A 194 -9.87 -8.59 -0.07
N PHE A 195 -9.59 -9.62 0.73
CA PHE A 195 -9.29 -10.95 0.22
C PHE A 195 -10.46 -11.53 -0.59
N ILE A 196 -11.68 -11.44 -0.05
CA ILE A 196 -12.90 -11.88 -0.75
C ILE A 196 -13.08 -11.09 -2.05
N ALA A 197 -12.95 -9.76 -2.00
CA ALA A 197 -13.07 -8.90 -3.18
C ALA A 197 -12.03 -9.24 -4.25
N LEU A 198 -10.77 -9.45 -3.88
CA LEU A 198 -9.71 -9.82 -4.82
C LEU A 198 -9.98 -11.18 -5.49
N VAL A 199 -10.39 -12.17 -4.71
CA VAL A 199 -10.71 -13.52 -5.25
C VAL A 199 -11.90 -13.45 -6.20
N LEU A 200 -12.98 -12.77 -5.81
CA LEU A 200 -14.16 -12.62 -6.67
C LEU A 200 -13.84 -11.82 -7.94
N SER A 201 -13.07 -10.74 -7.83
CA SER A 201 -12.59 -9.98 -8.99
C SER A 201 -11.82 -10.88 -9.94
N GLY A 202 -10.81 -11.61 -9.48
CA GLY A 202 -10.01 -12.49 -10.34
C GLY A 202 -10.80 -13.65 -10.96
N VAL A 203 -11.65 -14.32 -10.18
CA VAL A 203 -12.47 -15.46 -10.66
C VAL A 203 -13.49 -15.01 -11.69
N PHE A 204 -14.11 -13.85 -11.50
CA PHE A 204 -15.10 -13.31 -12.45
C PHE A 204 -14.45 -12.67 -13.68
N PHE A 205 -13.24 -12.13 -13.55
CA PHE A 205 -12.50 -11.51 -14.65
C PHE A 205 -12.23 -12.47 -15.81
N VAL A 206 -11.93 -13.74 -15.50
CA VAL A 206 -11.58 -14.76 -16.50
C VAL A 206 -12.79 -15.39 -17.18
N GLN A 207 -14.01 -15.01 -16.79
CA GLN A 207 -15.24 -15.56 -17.35
C GLN A 207 -15.63 -14.84 -18.64
N GLU A 208 -16.30 -15.54 -19.56
CA GLU A 208 -16.82 -14.94 -20.81
C GLU A 208 -18.13 -14.14 -20.61
N SER A 209 -18.75 -14.23 -19.44
CA SER A 209 -20.02 -13.54 -19.13
C SER A 209 -19.80 -12.05 -18.85
N PHE A 210 -20.53 -11.20 -19.58
CA PHE A 210 -20.52 -9.74 -19.36
C PHE A 210 -20.95 -9.35 -17.93
N VAL A 211 -21.92 -10.06 -17.36
CA VAL A 211 -22.39 -9.83 -15.98
C VAL A 211 -21.27 -10.10 -14.99
N LEU A 212 -20.52 -11.20 -15.20
CA LEU A 212 -19.42 -11.57 -14.32
C LEU A 212 -18.24 -10.61 -14.50
N GLN A 213 -17.90 -10.20 -15.71
CA GLN A 213 -16.84 -9.21 -15.92
C GLN A 213 -17.19 -7.84 -15.33
N HIS A 214 -18.45 -7.40 -15.42
CA HIS A 214 -18.89 -6.18 -14.74
C HIS A 214 -18.84 -6.32 -13.22
N ALA A 215 -19.28 -7.46 -12.67
CA ALA A 215 -19.12 -7.75 -11.26
C ALA A 215 -17.63 -7.76 -10.85
N SER A 216 -16.74 -8.29 -11.69
CA SER A 216 -15.29 -8.27 -11.49
C SER A 216 -14.75 -6.85 -11.32
N ALA A 217 -15.21 -5.92 -12.16
CA ALA A 217 -14.86 -4.51 -12.06
C ALA A 217 -15.34 -3.90 -10.73
N ILE A 218 -16.58 -4.17 -10.31
CA ILE A 218 -17.07 -3.72 -9.00
C ILE A 218 -16.19 -4.25 -7.86
N PHE A 219 -15.82 -5.52 -7.90
CA PHE A 219 -14.93 -6.11 -6.89
C PHE A 219 -13.50 -5.55 -6.94
N GLU A 220 -12.98 -5.19 -8.12
CA GLU A 220 -11.72 -4.45 -8.27
C GLU A 220 -11.80 -3.10 -7.53
N TRP A 221 -12.84 -2.31 -7.78
CA TRP A 221 -13.08 -1.03 -7.11
C TRP A 221 -13.17 -1.19 -5.59
N VAL A 222 -13.97 -2.15 -5.13
CA VAL A 222 -14.12 -2.45 -3.69
C VAL A 222 -12.78 -2.83 -3.07
N PHE A 223 -12.02 -3.71 -3.72
CA PHE A 223 -10.68 -4.10 -3.28
C PHE A 223 -9.76 -2.88 -3.13
N CYS A 224 -9.63 -2.05 -4.18
CA CYS A 224 -8.76 -0.88 -4.17
C CYS A 224 -9.16 0.12 -3.07
N VAL A 225 -10.45 0.41 -2.89
CA VAL A 225 -10.93 1.31 -1.84
C VAL A 225 -10.60 0.76 -0.45
N ILE A 226 -10.84 -0.54 -0.19
CA ILE A 226 -10.51 -1.15 1.10
C ILE A 226 -9.01 -1.06 1.39
N ILE A 227 -8.15 -1.35 0.41
CA ILE A 227 -6.69 -1.25 0.57
C ILE A 227 -6.28 0.19 0.91
N MET A 228 -6.82 1.19 0.22
CA MET A 228 -6.51 2.61 0.50
C MET A 228 -6.98 3.03 1.89
N LEU A 229 -8.19 2.61 2.30
CA LEU A 229 -8.69 2.86 3.66
C LEU A 229 -7.84 2.14 4.71
N PHE A 230 -7.34 0.94 4.41
CA PHE A 230 -6.46 0.19 5.31
C PHE A 230 -5.19 0.98 5.59
N TYR A 231 -4.56 1.55 4.56
CA TYR A 231 -3.43 2.46 4.75
C TYR A 231 -3.80 3.66 5.62
N GLY A 232 -4.99 4.25 5.40
CA GLY A 232 -5.52 5.33 6.23
C GLY A 232 -5.54 5.04 7.73
N THR A 233 -5.74 3.78 8.13
CA THR A 233 -5.72 3.38 9.54
C THR A 233 -4.37 3.55 10.21
N PHE A 234 -3.25 3.64 9.47
CA PHE A 234 -1.94 3.90 10.08
C PHE A 234 -1.83 5.28 10.73
N SER A 235 -2.77 6.19 10.45
CA SER A 235 -2.88 7.48 11.13
C SER A 235 -2.97 7.33 12.66
N PHE A 236 -3.62 6.28 13.16
CA PHE A 236 -3.74 6.01 14.60
C PHE A 236 -2.39 5.76 15.26
N GLU A 237 -1.46 5.06 14.60
CA GLU A 237 -0.11 4.86 15.13
C GLU A 237 0.85 6.00 14.79
N PHE A 238 0.65 6.65 13.64
CA PHE A 238 1.54 7.71 13.16
C PHE A 238 1.37 9.01 13.94
N ALA A 239 0.23 9.19 14.62
CA ALA A 239 0.07 10.23 15.62
C ALA A 239 1.14 10.17 16.73
N GLY A 240 1.71 8.99 16.99
CA GLY A 240 2.79 8.79 17.96
C GLY A 240 4.19 8.63 17.35
N VAL A 241 4.41 9.00 16.07
CA VAL A 241 5.75 9.01 15.45
C VAL A 241 6.52 10.23 15.93
N THR A 242 7.74 10.00 16.43
CA THR A 242 8.61 10.99 17.05
C THR A 242 9.89 11.19 16.21
N GLY A 243 10.78 12.10 16.65
CA GLY A 243 12.11 12.24 16.06
C GLY A 243 12.96 10.97 16.15
N ASP A 244 12.73 10.12 17.14
CA ASP A 244 13.47 8.87 17.35
C ASP A 244 13.15 7.84 16.24
N THR A 245 11.89 7.78 15.77
CA THR A 245 11.51 6.99 14.58
C THR A 245 12.34 7.40 13.37
N VAL A 246 12.53 8.70 13.16
CA VAL A 246 13.31 9.24 12.04
C VAL A 246 14.80 8.94 12.23
N MET A 247 15.30 8.94 13.47
CA MET A 247 16.67 8.52 13.75
C MET A 247 16.92 7.03 13.49
N VAL A 248 15.94 6.15 13.69
CA VAL A 248 16.06 4.73 13.30
C VAL A 248 16.35 4.60 11.81
N LEU A 249 15.68 5.41 10.98
CA LEU A 249 15.94 5.48 9.54
C LEU A 249 17.35 5.99 9.24
N ALA A 250 17.80 7.04 9.94
CA ALA A 250 19.14 7.62 9.74
C ALA A 250 20.27 6.65 10.16
N ARG A 251 20.08 5.89 11.25
CA ARG A 251 21.07 4.91 11.75
C ARG A 251 21.11 3.62 10.94
N GLY A 252 20.00 3.24 10.31
CA GLY A 252 19.94 2.10 9.37
C GLY A 252 20.86 2.26 8.14
N GLY A 253 21.27 3.49 7.81
CA GLY A 253 22.30 3.77 6.79
C GLY A 253 23.75 3.71 7.30
N ALA A 254 23.97 3.61 8.62
CA ALA A 254 25.30 3.65 9.23
C ALA A 254 25.82 2.27 9.70
N LEU A 255 25.01 1.22 9.64
CA LEU A 255 25.43 -0.14 10.02
C LEU A 255 25.53 -1.05 8.78
N GLY A 256 26.68 -0.94 8.10
CA GLY A 256 27.21 -2.04 7.31
C GLY A 256 27.58 -3.23 8.21
N PRO A 257 27.62 -4.47 7.68
CA PRO A 257 27.67 -5.71 8.48
C PRO A 257 29.07 -6.02 9.03
N ASN A 258 29.73 -5.10 9.74
CA ASN A 258 31.04 -5.40 10.34
C ASN A 258 31.36 -4.66 11.64
N GLY A 259 30.38 -4.59 12.55
CA GLY A 259 30.56 -4.03 13.89
C GLY A 259 30.67 -5.08 15.00
N ARG A 260 31.30 -6.24 14.77
CA ARG A 260 31.72 -7.12 15.87
C ARG A 260 33.03 -6.57 16.42
N GLY A 261 32.98 -6.11 17.68
CA GLY A 261 34.07 -5.39 18.33
C GLY A 261 35.41 -6.11 18.25
N HIS A 262 36.37 -5.45 17.61
CA HIS A 262 37.79 -5.70 17.87
C HIS A 262 38.09 -5.11 19.25
N LYS A 263 38.22 -5.98 20.25
CA LYS A 263 38.83 -5.65 21.53
C LYS A 263 40.31 -5.34 21.23
N VAL A 264 40.68 -4.07 21.41
CA VAL A 264 42.05 -3.57 21.24
C VAL A 264 42.97 -4.31 22.21
N GLU A 265 43.88 -5.11 21.65
CA GLU A 265 45.13 -5.48 22.32
C GLU A 265 45.96 -4.20 22.48
N SER A 266 46.15 -3.76 23.71
CA SER A 266 47.18 -2.80 24.06
C SER A 266 47.78 -3.27 25.37
N LEU A 267 48.94 -3.91 25.29
CA LEU A 267 49.95 -3.99 26.34
C LEU A 267 51.24 -4.55 25.73
N GLY A 268 51.97 -3.67 25.04
CA GLY A 268 53.35 -3.88 24.65
C GLY A 268 54.20 -2.77 25.26
N GLY A 269 55.00 -3.11 26.28
CA GLY A 269 56.01 -2.25 26.89
C GLY A 269 57.01 -3.11 27.67
N PRO A 270 58.31 -2.78 27.67
CA PRO A 270 59.37 -3.78 27.55
C PRO A 270 59.86 -4.38 28.87
N ILE A 271 60.27 -5.65 28.78
CA ILE A 271 60.89 -6.46 29.82
C ILE A 271 62.34 -6.01 30.03
N SER A 272 62.71 -5.70 31.28
CA SER A 272 64.09 -5.67 31.76
C SER A 272 64.29 -6.72 32.87
N HIS A 273 65.45 -7.38 32.82
CA HIS A 273 65.90 -8.61 33.47
C HIS A 273 66.00 -8.62 35.04
N PRO A 274 66.27 -9.80 35.68
CA PRO A 274 65.90 -10.26 37.04
C PRO A 274 67.07 -10.02 38.05
N PRO A 275 67.24 -10.70 39.24
CA PRO A 275 66.52 -11.81 39.91
C PRO A 275 66.29 -11.64 41.44
N GLU A 276 65.57 -12.59 42.08
CA GLU A 276 65.97 -13.27 43.34
C GLU A 276 64.87 -14.18 43.93
N SER A 277 65.17 -15.49 43.94
CA SER A 277 64.95 -16.51 44.98
C SER A 277 64.06 -16.23 46.21
N MET A 278 63.01 -17.04 46.41
CA MET A 278 62.66 -17.84 47.63
C MET A 278 61.16 -18.24 47.57
N SER A 279 60.82 -19.50 47.26
CA SER A 279 60.56 -20.63 48.19
C SER A 279 59.38 -20.45 49.16
N MET A 280 58.40 -21.35 49.01
CA MET A 280 57.53 -21.95 50.04
C MET A 280 56.59 -21.05 50.85
N LEU A 281 55.29 -21.05 50.49
CA LEU A 281 54.19 -21.80 51.14
C LEU A 281 52.84 -21.30 50.60
#